data_AF-A0A6C0KCI5-F1
#
_entry.id   AF-A0A6C0KCI5-F1
#
_cell.length_a   1.000
_cell.length_b   1.000
_cell.length_c   1.000
_cell.angle_alpha   90.00
_cell.angle_beta   90.00
_cell.angle_gamma   90.00
#
_symmetry.space_group_name_H-M   'P 1'
#
loop_
_entity.id
_entity.type
_entity.pdbx_description
1 polymer ?
#
loop_
_entity_poly.entity_id
_entity_poly.type
_entity_poly.pdbx_seq_one_letter_code
_entity_poly.pdbx_strand_id
1 'polypeptide(L)'
;MECEFCKKNFVSKSNLYTHQNTAKYCLKIQGKDKETQFKCEFCDKIVTQRSSLEDHLDVCKEKLKKIQRGKELESQNTIKKLEIEIVRLKKINEKNQQLKEKEIYYEKFIQEKNDYIAKLEAKLEKLETAVTTIAMEAKVASKSAPTTNNTTNITVTTTNNMLNLSQEHVKKVLTDHLDYNVVYAGQAGLATFVVDKMLKNQAGNLIYRCVDPSRQMFEFEDENGETVRDMKAEKLIQSLLKGEVIRIGLEEAGKGWNTDDNELNTKRAEVFSTKVNEYANLNRNNTVFRSKVSSLTA
;
A
#
# COMPACT_ATOMS: atom_id res chain seq x y z
N MET A 1 54.25 80.24 -23.06
CA MET A 1 54.63 79.08 -23.91
C MET A 1 53.47 78.77 -24.84
N GLU A 2 53.74 78.67 -26.13
CA GLU A 2 52.70 78.47 -27.16
C GLU A 2 52.56 76.98 -27.49
N CYS A 3 51.31 76.53 -27.71
CA CYS A 3 51.06 75.19 -28.25
C CYS A 3 51.35 75.14 -29.75
N GLU A 4 52.23 74.24 -30.18
CA GLU A 4 52.64 74.10 -31.59
C GLU A 4 51.50 73.73 -32.54
N PHE A 5 50.45 73.07 -32.02
CA PHE A 5 49.33 72.57 -32.81
C PHE A 5 48.18 73.58 -32.93
N CYS A 6 47.74 74.16 -31.81
CA CYS A 6 46.57 75.05 -31.80
C CYS A 6 46.89 76.53 -31.53
N LYS A 7 48.18 76.87 -31.37
CA LYS A 7 48.70 78.24 -31.17
C LYS A 7 48.14 78.97 -29.93
N LYS A 8 47.55 78.24 -28.98
CA LYS A 8 47.09 78.80 -27.70
C LYS A 8 48.27 79.01 -26.75
N ASN A 9 48.29 80.14 -26.04
CA ASN A 9 49.35 80.51 -25.10
C ASN A 9 49.03 80.09 -23.66
N PHE A 10 50.03 79.56 -22.97
CA PHE A 10 49.95 79.08 -21.58
C PHE A 10 51.05 79.68 -20.71
N VAL A 11 50.71 79.91 -19.45
CA VAL A 11 51.56 80.55 -18.44
C VAL A 11 52.65 79.60 -17.92
N SER A 12 52.39 78.29 -17.85
CA SER A 12 53.32 77.29 -17.29
C SER A 12 53.49 76.06 -18.19
N LYS A 13 54.63 75.37 -18.04
CA LYS A 13 54.99 74.20 -18.87
C LYS A 13 54.06 73.03 -18.59
N SER A 14 53.67 72.84 -17.32
CA SER A 14 52.68 71.86 -16.90
C SER A 14 51.31 72.08 -17.55
N ASN A 15 50.86 73.34 -17.65
CA ASN A 15 49.58 73.64 -18.27
C ASN A 15 49.60 73.37 -19.78
N LEU A 16 50.71 73.69 -20.45
CA LEU A 16 50.90 73.33 -21.87
C LEU A 16 50.91 71.81 -22.07
N TYR A 17 51.62 71.07 -21.22
CA TYR A 17 51.68 69.60 -21.27
C TYR A 17 50.31 68.97 -21.07
N THR A 18 49.56 69.37 -20.04
CA THR A 18 48.19 68.89 -19.80
C THR A 18 47.30 69.23 -20.98
N HIS A 19 47.37 70.47 -21.49
CA HIS A 19 46.60 70.90 -22.65
C HIS A 19 46.85 70.01 -23.89
N GLN A 20 48.12 69.77 -24.26
CA GLN A 20 48.48 68.96 -25.42
C GLN A 20 48.00 67.50 -25.29
N ASN A 21 47.91 66.96 -24.08
CA ASN A 21 47.54 65.56 -23.84
C ASN A 21 46.06 65.33 -23.55
N THR A 22 45.28 66.36 -23.24
CA THR A 22 43.88 66.20 -22.77
C THR A 22 42.86 67.06 -23.52
N ALA A 23 43.26 68.17 -24.13
CA ALA A 23 42.32 69.05 -24.80
C ALA A 23 41.87 68.45 -26.14
N LYS A 24 40.63 67.96 -26.21
CA LYS A 24 40.06 67.25 -27.38
C LYS A 24 40.33 67.95 -28.72
N TYR A 25 40.11 69.25 -28.83
CA TYR A 25 40.35 69.98 -30.08
C TYR A 25 41.83 70.00 -30.49
N CYS A 26 42.75 70.07 -29.52
CA CYS A 26 44.19 70.04 -29.77
C CYS A 26 44.67 68.62 -30.12
N LEU A 27 44.12 67.60 -29.46
CA LEU A 27 44.35 66.19 -29.82
C LEU A 27 43.86 65.85 -31.23
N LYS A 28 42.74 66.45 -31.66
CA LYS A 28 42.21 66.34 -33.02
C LYS A 28 43.15 66.95 -34.06
N ILE A 29 43.69 68.15 -33.78
CA ILE A 29 44.71 68.78 -34.65
C ILE A 29 46.02 67.95 -34.64
N GLN A 30 46.36 67.31 -33.53
CA GLN A 30 47.52 66.41 -33.42
C GLN A 30 47.36 65.06 -34.12
N GLY A 31 46.16 64.73 -34.64
CA GLY A 31 45.86 63.39 -35.16
C GLY A 31 45.90 62.28 -34.09
N LYS A 32 45.86 62.65 -32.80
CA LYS A 32 45.89 61.74 -31.64
C LYS A 32 44.52 61.55 -31.00
N ASP A 33 43.45 61.92 -31.70
CA ASP A 33 42.09 61.77 -31.20
C ASP A 33 41.75 60.28 -31.14
N LYS A 34 41.96 59.68 -29.97
CA LYS A 34 41.41 58.37 -29.66
C LYS A 34 39.94 58.61 -29.33
N GLU A 35 39.06 58.46 -30.33
CA GLU A 35 37.62 58.31 -30.08
C GLU A 35 37.39 56.98 -29.33
N THR A 36 37.70 56.94 -28.04
CA THR A 36 37.26 55.84 -27.17
C THR A 36 35.78 56.03 -26.91
N GLN A 37 34.98 55.38 -27.74
CA GLN A 37 33.54 55.31 -27.57
C GLN A 37 33.21 54.12 -26.68
N PHE A 38 32.54 54.39 -25.56
CA PHE A 38 32.04 53.38 -24.64
C PHE A 38 30.52 53.28 -24.81
N LYS A 39 30.06 52.16 -25.37
CA LYS A 39 28.64 51.90 -25.62
C LYS A 39 28.03 51.13 -24.44
N CYS A 40 26.82 51.50 -24.05
CA CYS A 40 26.03 50.74 -23.10
C CYS A 40 25.54 49.42 -23.72
N GLU A 41 25.61 48.32 -22.96
CA GLU A 41 25.16 47.01 -23.44
C GLU A 41 23.63 46.85 -23.44
N PHE A 42 22.91 47.76 -22.78
CA PHE A 42 21.47 47.66 -22.57
C PHE A 42 20.67 48.69 -23.38
N CYS A 43 21.29 49.77 -23.85
CA CYS A 43 20.65 50.82 -24.64
C CYS A 43 21.64 51.44 -25.63
N ASP A 44 21.17 52.31 -26.52
CA ASP A 44 22.02 52.91 -27.55
C ASP A 44 22.87 54.11 -27.09
N LYS A 45 23.01 54.31 -25.76
CA LYS A 45 23.82 55.40 -25.22
C LYS A 45 25.31 55.12 -25.44
N ILE A 46 26.00 56.10 -26.02
CA ILE A 46 27.45 56.12 -26.22
C ILE A 46 28.04 57.28 -25.41
N VAL A 47 29.12 57.04 -24.68
CA VAL A 47 29.85 58.04 -23.88
C VAL A 47 31.34 57.98 -24.18
N THR A 48 32.07 59.06 -23.88
CA THR A 48 33.49 59.19 -24.25
C THR A 48 34.47 58.80 -23.13
N GLN A 49 33.97 58.48 -21.94
CA GLN A 49 34.77 58.10 -20.77
C GLN A 49 34.16 56.87 -20.11
N ARG A 50 35.00 55.99 -19.55
CA ARG A 50 34.56 54.78 -18.84
C ARG A 50 33.75 55.10 -17.59
N SER A 51 34.17 56.07 -16.78
CA SER A 51 33.46 56.49 -15.56
C SER A 51 32.03 56.93 -15.85
N SER A 52 31.83 57.73 -16.91
CA SER A 52 30.49 58.14 -17.33
C SER A 52 29.60 56.97 -17.81
N LEU A 53 30.20 55.86 -18.27
CA LEU A 53 29.45 54.65 -18.60
C LEU A 53 29.04 53.92 -17.33
N GLU A 54 29.93 53.82 -16.35
CA GLU A 54 29.64 53.22 -15.03
C GLU A 54 28.49 53.95 -14.34
N ASP A 55 28.57 55.29 -14.23
CA ASP A 55 27.50 56.12 -13.67
C ASP A 55 26.17 55.94 -14.43
N HIS A 56 26.24 55.83 -15.76
CA HIS A 56 25.06 55.58 -16.58
C HIS A 56 24.44 54.21 -16.30
N LEU A 57 25.25 53.16 -16.11
CA LEU A 57 24.75 51.80 -15.87
C LEU A 57 23.92 51.70 -14.58
N ASP A 58 24.12 52.58 -13.61
CA ASP A 58 23.33 52.60 -12.38
C ASP A 58 21.93 53.19 -12.58
N VAL A 59 21.79 54.13 -13.52
CA VAL A 59 20.51 54.80 -13.83
C VAL A 59 19.92 54.37 -15.19
N CYS A 60 20.54 53.40 -15.87
CA CYS A 60 20.14 52.96 -17.19
C CYS A 60 18.76 52.29 -17.14
N LYS A 61 17.73 52.98 -17.67
CA LYS A 61 16.35 52.51 -17.66
C LYS A 61 16.18 51.11 -18.27
N GLU A 62 16.86 50.83 -19.39
CA GLU A 62 16.75 49.52 -20.06
C GLU A 62 17.41 48.38 -19.27
N LYS A 63 18.55 48.66 -18.60
CA LYS A 63 19.17 47.71 -17.67
C LYS A 63 18.23 47.41 -16.49
N LEU A 64 17.68 48.46 -15.87
CA LEU A 64 16.76 48.32 -14.74
C LEU A 64 15.49 47.55 -15.12
N LYS A 65 14.89 47.83 -16.29
CA LYS A 65 13.75 47.07 -16.83
C LYS A 65 14.10 45.59 -17.04
N LYS A 66 15.29 45.29 -17.59
CA LYS A 66 15.72 43.90 -17.80
C LYS A 66 15.87 43.14 -16.47
N ILE A 67 16.46 43.78 -15.46
CA ILE A 67 16.59 43.21 -14.10
C ILE A 67 15.21 42.99 -13.50
N GLN A 68 14.32 43.99 -13.58
CA GLN A 68 12.97 43.90 -13.04
C GLN A 68 12.17 42.78 -13.70
N ARG A 69 12.21 42.67 -15.04
CA ARG A 69 11.57 41.58 -15.78
C ARG A 69 12.12 40.20 -15.40
N GLY A 70 13.42 40.11 -15.12
CA GLY A 70 14.04 38.88 -14.60
C GLY A 70 13.47 38.47 -13.24
N LYS A 71 13.39 39.43 -12.30
CA LYS A 71 12.79 39.21 -10.97
C LYS A 71 11.30 38.86 -11.04
N GLU A 72 10.55 39.50 -11.92
CA GLU A 72 9.14 39.20 -12.16
C GLU A 72 8.96 37.78 -12.70
N LEU A 73 9.79 37.36 -13.65
CA LEU A 73 9.74 36.01 -14.19
C LEU A 73 10.06 34.96 -13.12
N GLU A 74 11.08 35.20 -12.29
CA GLU A 74 11.43 34.32 -11.18
C GLU A 74 10.32 34.24 -10.13
N SER A 75 9.70 35.37 -9.81
CA SER A 75 8.54 35.44 -8.91
C SER A 75 7.35 34.68 -9.49
N GLN A 76 7.03 34.85 -10.78
CA GLN A 76 5.96 34.11 -11.46
C GLN A 76 6.21 32.61 -11.48
N ASN A 77 7.45 32.18 -11.72
CA ASN A 77 7.81 30.77 -11.66
C ASN A 77 7.63 30.19 -10.25
N THR A 78 7.95 30.97 -9.22
CA THR A 78 7.75 30.58 -7.82
C THR A 78 6.27 30.47 -7.47
N ILE A 79 5.46 31.46 -7.88
CA ILE A 79 4.00 31.46 -7.70
C ILE A 79 3.38 30.21 -8.35
N LYS A 80 3.73 29.90 -9.60
CA LYS A 80 3.23 28.69 -10.28
C LYS A 80 3.55 27.40 -9.53
N LYS A 81 4.75 27.29 -8.96
CA LYS A 81 5.13 26.13 -8.13
C LYS A 81 4.28 26.03 -6.87
N LEU A 82 4.05 27.16 -6.19
CA LEU A 82 3.22 27.22 -4.99
C LEU A 82 1.74 26.90 -5.29
N GLU A 83 1.21 27.36 -6.42
CA GLU A 83 -0.16 27.04 -6.85
C GLU A 83 -0.36 25.54 -7.05
N ILE A 84 0.60 24.87 -7.70
CA ILE A 84 0.59 23.41 -7.87
C ILE A 84 0.61 22.70 -6.51
N GLU A 85 1.46 23.14 -5.59
CA GLU A 85 1.56 22.52 -4.26
C GLU A 85 0.29 22.75 -3.42
N ILE A 86 -0.34 23.93 -3.52
CA ILE A 86 -1.63 24.20 -2.86
C ILE A 86 -2.71 23.23 -3.35
N VAL A 87 -2.80 22.99 -4.66
CA VAL A 87 -3.76 22.03 -5.23
C VAL A 87 -3.49 20.63 -4.72
N ARG A 88 -2.22 20.23 -4.61
CA ARG A 88 -1.83 18.93 -4.05
C ARG A 88 -2.24 18.79 -2.59
N LEU A 89 -1.96 19.81 -1.77
CA LEU A 89 -2.30 19.82 -0.35
C LEU A 89 -3.82 19.77 -0.11
N LYS A 90 -4.62 20.45 -0.93
CA LYS A 90 -6.09 20.38 -0.87
C LYS A 90 -6.60 18.95 -1.09
N LYS A 91 -6.09 18.25 -2.11
CA LYS A 91 -6.44 16.84 -2.37
C LYS A 91 -6.06 15.92 -1.21
N ILE A 92 -4.91 16.14 -0.60
CA ILE A 92 -4.47 15.36 0.58
C ILE A 92 -5.43 15.62 1.75
N ASN A 93 -5.82 16.87 1.98
CA ASN A 93 -6.74 17.23 3.05
C ASN A 93 -8.13 16.60 2.87
N GLU A 94 -8.65 16.59 1.64
CA GLU A 94 -9.91 15.91 1.29
C GLU A 94 -9.84 14.40 1.59
N LYS A 95 -8.74 13.73 1.19
CA LYS A 95 -8.52 12.31 1.50
C LYS A 95 -8.44 12.06 3.01
N ASN A 96 -7.76 12.94 3.75
CA ASN A 96 -7.65 12.83 5.21
C ASN A 96 -9.01 13.00 5.90
N GLN A 97 -9.87 13.88 5.39
CA GLN A 97 -11.22 14.04 5.91
C GLN A 97 -12.07 12.77 5.69
N GLN A 98 -12.00 12.18 4.49
CA GLN A 98 -12.69 10.91 4.20
C GLN A 98 -12.19 9.76 5.08
N LEU A 99 -10.89 9.70 5.35
CA LEU A 99 -10.30 8.71 6.26
C LEU A 99 -10.84 8.88 7.68
N LYS A 100 -10.93 10.11 8.17
CA LYS A 100 -11.47 10.41 9.50
C LYS A 100 -12.93 10.01 9.64
N GLU A 101 -13.74 10.20 8.60
CA GLU A 101 -15.14 9.75 8.58
C GLU A 101 -15.24 8.22 8.62
N LYS A 102 -14.38 7.52 7.88
CA LYS A 102 -14.28 6.05 7.91
C LYS A 102 -13.83 5.53 9.28
N GLU A 103 -12.88 6.20 9.92
CA GLU A 103 -12.40 5.86 11.26
C GLU A 103 -13.54 5.92 12.28
N ILE A 104 -14.30 7.03 12.30
CA ILE A 104 -15.49 7.18 13.16
C ILE A 104 -16.52 6.09 12.88
N TYR A 105 -16.74 5.74 11.60
CA TYR A 105 -17.66 4.67 11.23
C TYR A 105 -17.22 3.30 11.78
N TYR A 106 -15.94 2.94 11.60
CA TYR A 106 -15.43 1.66 12.08
C TYR A 106 -15.39 1.59 13.61
N GLU A 107 -15.09 2.70 14.28
CA GLU A 107 -15.10 2.78 15.73
C GLU A 107 -16.50 2.50 16.31
N LYS A 108 -17.55 3.07 15.69
CA LYS A 108 -18.95 2.74 16.02
C LYS A 108 -19.29 1.28 15.74
N PHE A 109 -18.90 0.75 14.58
CA PHE A 109 -19.17 -0.64 14.22
C PHE A 109 -18.51 -1.62 15.21
N ILE A 110 -17.26 -1.35 15.61
CA ILE A 110 -16.55 -2.15 16.61
C ILE A 110 -17.28 -2.09 17.95
N GLN A 111 -17.75 -0.91 18.38
CA GLN A 111 -18.52 -0.77 19.62
C GLN A 111 -19.80 -1.61 19.57
N GLU A 112 -20.57 -1.55 18.49
CA GLU A 112 -21.79 -2.36 18.33
C GLU A 112 -21.51 -3.87 18.38
N LYS A 113 -20.40 -4.32 17.78
CA LYS A 113 -19.99 -5.73 17.83
C LYS A 113 -19.55 -6.15 19.23
N ASN A 114 -18.82 -5.30 19.95
CA ASN A 114 -18.42 -5.56 21.33
C ASN A 114 -19.65 -5.65 22.25
N ASP A 115 -20.63 -4.76 22.09
CA ASP A 115 -21.89 -4.83 22.84
C ASP A 115 -22.67 -6.12 22.56
N TYR A 116 -22.62 -6.61 21.31
CA TYR A 116 -23.23 -7.89 20.93
C TYR A 116 -22.48 -9.09 21.54
N ILE A 117 -21.16 -9.07 21.53
CA ILE A 117 -20.31 -10.09 22.17
C ILE A 117 -20.62 -10.16 23.66
N ALA A 118 -20.66 -9.03 24.37
CA ALA A 118 -20.99 -8.98 25.79
C ALA A 118 -22.38 -9.59 26.10
N LYS A 119 -23.37 -9.36 25.22
CA LYS A 119 -24.70 -9.98 25.36
C LYS A 119 -24.67 -11.50 25.16
N LEU A 120 -23.81 -12.01 24.27
CA LEU A 120 -23.64 -13.44 24.06
C LEU A 120 -22.91 -14.09 25.23
N GLU A 121 -21.84 -13.47 25.73
CA GLU A 121 -21.09 -13.92 26.91
C GLU A 121 -22.01 -14.02 28.14
N ALA A 122 -22.83 -13.00 28.39
CA ALA A 122 -23.81 -13.03 29.49
C ALA A 122 -24.87 -14.14 29.33
N LYS A 123 -25.22 -14.54 28.10
CA LYS A 123 -26.12 -15.68 27.86
C LYS A 123 -25.41 -17.01 28.10
N LEU A 124 -24.15 -17.13 27.70
CA LEU A 124 -23.33 -18.32 27.94
C LEU A 124 -23.13 -18.56 29.44
N GLU A 125 -22.81 -17.51 30.20
CA GLU A 125 -22.67 -17.61 31.67
C GLU A 125 -23.97 -18.07 32.36
N LYS A 126 -25.13 -17.58 31.89
CA LYS A 126 -26.44 -18.06 32.38
C LYS A 126 -26.70 -19.52 32.04
N LEU A 127 -26.24 -20.00 30.88
CA LEU A 127 -26.36 -21.41 30.50
C LEU A 127 -25.42 -22.29 31.34
N GLU A 128 -24.18 -21.85 31.54
CA GLU A 128 -23.19 -22.57 32.36
C GLU A 128 -23.64 -22.69 33.82
N THR A 129 -24.20 -21.63 34.39
CA THR A 129 -24.77 -21.66 35.76
C THR A 129 -25.99 -22.57 35.85
N ALA A 130 -26.86 -22.60 34.84
CA ALA A 130 -27.99 -23.53 34.80
C ALA A 130 -27.53 -25.00 34.71
N VAL A 131 -26.56 -25.31 33.86
CA VAL A 131 -26.00 -26.66 33.70
C VAL A 131 -25.33 -27.15 35.00
N THR A 132 -24.55 -26.29 35.66
CA THR A 132 -23.91 -26.64 36.94
C THR A 132 -24.93 -26.88 38.05
N THR A 133 -26.02 -26.12 38.09
CA THR A 133 -27.12 -26.31 39.05
C THR A 133 -27.82 -27.66 38.82
N ILE A 134 -28.16 -27.99 37.57
CA ILE A 134 -28.76 -29.29 37.20
C ILE A 134 -27.83 -30.46 37.57
N ALA A 135 -26.52 -30.32 37.31
CA ALA A 135 -25.53 -31.34 37.66
C ALA A 135 -25.42 -31.54 39.19
N MET A 136 -25.59 -30.48 39.98
CA MET A 136 -25.64 -30.55 41.45
C MET A 136 -26.93 -31.23 41.94
N GLU A 137 -28.10 -30.88 41.37
CA GLU A 137 -29.40 -31.48 41.73
C GLU A 137 -29.46 -32.98 41.41
N ALA A 138 -28.91 -33.41 40.27
CA ALA A 138 -28.80 -34.81 39.89
C ALA A 138 -27.96 -35.66 40.87
N LYS A 139 -26.98 -35.03 41.57
CA LYS A 139 -26.15 -35.68 42.59
C LYS A 139 -26.87 -35.91 43.91
N VAL A 140 -27.92 -35.14 44.21
CA VAL A 140 -28.70 -35.25 45.46
C VAL A 140 -29.80 -36.30 45.36
N ALA A 141 -30.33 -36.56 44.14
CA ALA A 141 -31.39 -37.54 43.90
C ALA A 141 -30.95 -39.02 43.96
N SER A 142 -29.65 -39.33 44.10
CA SER A 142 -29.13 -40.71 44.05
C SER A 142 -29.06 -41.44 45.40
N LYS A 143 -29.85 -41.04 46.40
CA LYS A 143 -30.00 -41.77 47.67
C LYS A 143 -31.45 -42.22 47.86
N SER A 144 -31.88 -43.24 47.13
CA SER A 144 -32.86 -44.29 47.51
C SER A 144 -33.61 -44.82 46.28
N ALA A 145 -33.35 -46.08 45.90
CA ALA A 145 -34.31 -47.10 45.43
C ALA A 145 -33.59 -48.22 44.64
N PRO A 146 -34.07 -49.48 44.68
CA PRO A 146 -33.44 -50.60 43.99
C PRO A 146 -33.72 -50.56 42.48
N THR A 147 -32.72 -50.95 41.70
CA THR A 147 -32.70 -50.88 40.24
C THR A 147 -33.43 -52.05 39.57
N THR A 148 -34.44 -51.74 38.75
CA THR A 148 -34.93 -52.61 37.67
C THR A 148 -34.33 -52.14 36.35
N ASN A 149 -33.62 -53.03 35.66
CA ASN A 149 -32.99 -52.77 34.37
C ASN A 149 -34.05 -52.60 33.28
N ASN A 150 -34.27 -51.36 32.84
CA ASN A 150 -34.85 -51.07 31.52
C ASN A 150 -33.79 -50.35 30.69
N THR A 151 -33.31 -51.05 29.67
CA THR A 151 -32.42 -50.51 28.64
C THR A 151 -33.18 -49.49 27.82
N THR A 152 -32.94 -48.21 28.06
CA THR A 152 -33.36 -47.12 27.17
C THR A 152 -32.15 -46.51 26.49
N ASN A 153 -32.17 -46.60 25.16
CA ASN A 153 -31.27 -46.04 24.16
C ASN A 153 -30.32 -44.97 24.69
N ILE A 154 -29.05 -45.36 24.80
CA ILE A 154 -27.93 -44.45 24.79
C ILE A 154 -27.94 -43.77 23.42
N THR A 155 -28.28 -42.49 23.39
CA THR A 155 -27.94 -41.62 22.27
C THR A 155 -26.42 -41.64 22.16
N VAL A 156 -25.90 -42.40 21.21
CA VAL A 156 -24.48 -42.38 20.87
C VAL A 156 -24.21 -40.99 20.33
N THR A 157 -23.57 -40.13 21.11
CA THR A 157 -22.83 -39.00 20.57
C THR A 157 -21.65 -39.62 19.83
N THR A 158 -21.87 -40.03 18.58
CA THR A 158 -20.78 -40.46 17.72
C THR A 158 -19.92 -39.23 17.53
N THR A 159 -18.76 -39.20 18.18
CA THR A 159 -17.64 -38.37 17.74
C THR A 159 -17.33 -38.86 16.33
N ASN A 160 -17.95 -38.25 15.32
CA ASN A 160 -17.76 -38.63 13.93
C ASN A 160 -16.29 -38.33 13.58
N ASN A 161 -15.45 -39.35 13.70
CA ASN A 161 -14.07 -39.36 13.20
C ASN A 161 -14.02 -39.51 11.66
N MET A 162 -15.18 -39.58 11.01
CA MET A 162 -15.32 -39.66 9.56
C MET A 162 -15.04 -38.32 8.89
N LEU A 163 -14.30 -38.38 7.78
CA LEU A 163 -14.04 -37.22 6.94
C LEU A 163 -15.14 -37.06 5.89
N ASN A 164 -15.92 -35.99 5.99
CA ASN A 164 -16.94 -35.67 5.00
C ASN A 164 -16.33 -34.88 3.82
N LEU A 165 -16.10 -35.56 2.70
CA LEU A 165 -15.63 -34.95 1.44
C LEU A 165 -16.74 -34.79 0.39
N SER A 166 -18.02 -34.85 0.81
CA SER A 166 -19.14 -34.64 -0.11
C SER A 166 -19.10 -33.24 -0.73
N GLN A 167 -19.50 -33.14 -2.00
CA GLN A 167 -19.48 -31.87 -2.73
C GLN A 167 -20.28 -30.76 -2.01
N GLU A 168 -21.44 -31.09 -1.45
CA GLU A 168 -22.29 -30.15 -0.73
C GLU A 168 -21.63 -29.62 0.54
N HIS A 169 -21.04 -30.51 1.35
CA HIS A 169 -20.33 -30.13 2.57
C HIS A 169 -19.11 -29.27 2.25
N VAL A 170 -18.27 -29.71 1.31
CA VAL A 170 -17.07 -28.97 0.92
C VAL A 170 -17.42 -27.58 0.40
N LYS A 171 -18.41 -27.46 -0.49
CA LYS A 171 -18.87 -26.18 -1.03
C LYS A 171 -19.40 -25.26 0.08
N LYS A 172 -20.15 -25.81 1.04
CA LYS A 172 -20.67 -25.05 2.19
C LYS A 172 -19.55 -24.50 3.05
N VAL A 173 -18.59 -25.32 3.48
CA VAL A 173 -17.45 -24.88 4.30
C VAL A 173 -16.62 -23.82 3.58
N LEU A 174 -16.39 -23.99 2.27
CA LEU A 174 -15.71 -22.99 1.46
C LEU A 174 -16.49 -21.67 1.42
N THR A 175 -17.80 -21.72 1.19
CA THR A 175 -18.63 -20.51 1.12
C THR A 175 -18.72 -19.78 2.47
N ASP A 176 -18.79 -20.53 3.58
CA ASP A 176 -19.00 -19.97 4.92
C ASP A 176 -17.71 -19.42 5.54
N HIS A 177 -16.54 -19.95 5.15
CA HIS A 177 -15.28 -19.71 5.87
C HIS A 177 -14.08 -19.33 5.02
N LEU A 178 -14.09 -19.55 3.69
CA LEU A 178 -12.97 -19.14 2.85
C LEU A 178 -12.98 -17.61 2.72
N ASP A 179 -11.82 -16.99 2.95
CA ASP A 179 -11.65 -15.54 2.79
C ASP A 179 -10.52 -15.20 1.81
N TYR A 180 -10.44 -13.92 1.44
CA TYR A 180 -9.45 -13.42 0.50
C TYR A 180 -8.00 -13.55 0.99
N ASN A 181 -7.74 -13.54 2.31
CA ASN A 181 -6.38 -13.69 2.84
C ASN A 181 -5.84 -15.10 2.59
N VAL A 182 -6.71 -16.11 2.70
CA VAL A 182 -6.35 -17.50 2.35
C VAL A 182 -5.88 -17.58 0.90
N VAL A 183 -6.56 -16.88 -0.01
CA VAL A 183 -6.26 -16.88 -1.45
C VAL A 183 -4.98 -16.09 -1.74
N TYR A 184 -4.75 -14.96 -1.07
CA TYR A 184 -3.51 -14.18 -1.19
C TYR A 184 -2.28 -14.91 -0.63
N ALA A 185 -2.47 -15.85 0.28
CA ALA A 185 -1.41 -16.75 0.74
C ALA A 185 -1.15 -17.94 -0.21
N GLY A 186 -1.86 -18.04 -1.34
CA GLY A 186 -1.67 -19.06 -2.36
C GLY A 186 -2.06 -20.46 -1.88
N GLN A 187 -1.41 -21.50 -2.43
CA GLN A 187 -1.73 -22.88 -2.07
C GLN A 187 -1.35 -23.23 -0.62
N ALA A 188 -0.35 -22.56 -0.05
CA ALA A 188 0.03 -22.74 1.34
C ALA A 188 -1.05 -22.20 2.30
N GLY A 189 -1.68 -21.08 1.95
CA GLY A 189 -2.84 -20.56 2.66
C GLY A 189 -4.00 -21.54 2.61
N LEU A 190 -4.36 -22.01 1.40
CA LEU A 190 -5.41 -23.00 1.21
C LEU A 190 -5.16 -24.29 2.00
N ALA A 191 -3.93 -24.81 2.01
CA ALA A 191 -3.57 -25.99 2.80
C ALA A 191 -3.83 -25.80 4.30
N THR A 192 -3.48 -24.63 4.82
CA THR A 192 -3.68 -24.30 6.24
C THR A 192 -5.16 -24.18 6.57
N PHE A 193 -5.93 -23.52 5.70
CA PHE A 193 -7.38 -23.41 5.81
C PHE A 193 -8.08 -24.78 5.80
N VAL A 194 -7.74 -25.65 4.83
CA VAL A 194 -8.35 -26.98 4.70
C VAL A 194 -8.03 -27.84 5.93
N VAL A 195 -6.78 -27.82 6.41
CA VAL A 195 -6.40 -28.55 7.62
C VAL A 195 -7.22 -28.08 8.83
N ASP A 196 -7.38 -26.77 8.99
CA ASP A 196 -8.09 -26.23 10.14
C ASP A 196 -9.60 -26.44 10.10
N LYS A 197 -10.22 -26.26 8.93
CA LYS A 197 -11.68 -26.25 8.78
C LYS A 197 -12.29 -27.55 8.31
N MET A 198 -11.49 -28.48 7.77
CA MET A 198 -12.01 -29.69 7.11
C MET A 198 -11.35 -30.98 7.57
N LEU A 199 -10.08 -30.94 7.99
CA LEU A 199 -9.31 -32.16 8.31
C LEU A 199 -9.20 -32.46 9.81
N LYS A 200 -9.90 -31.68 10.64
CA LYS A 200 -10.02 -31.89 12.08
C LYS A 200 -11.47 -32.21 12.44
N ASN A 201 -11.67 -33.08 13.43
CA ASN A 201 -12.99 -33.30 14.01
C ASN A 201 -13.39 -32.18 14.98
N GLN A 202 -14.59 -32.27 15.55
CA GLN A 202 -15.11 -31.29 16.53
C GLN A 202 -14.25 -31.18 17.81
N ALA A 203 -13.46 -32.21 18.12
CA ALA A 203 -12.52 -32.22 19.24
C ALA A 203 -11.13 -31.65 18.87
N GLY A 204 -10.94 -31.20 17.62
CA GLY A 204 -9.69 -30.64 17.11
C GLY A 204 -8.66 -31.69 16.68
N ASN A 205 -9.00 -32.98 16.72
CA ASN A 205 -8.10 -34.07 16.35
C ASN A 205 -8.08 -34.26 14.82
N LEU A 206 -6.89 -34.53 14.26
CA LEU A 206 -6.72 -34.81 12.84
C LEU A 206 -7.39 -36.13 12.44
N ILE A 207 -8.26 -36.04 11.44
CA ILE A 207 -8.99 -37.16 10.81
C ILE A 207 -8.52 -37.47 9.38
N TYR A 208 -7.54 -36.70 8.88
CA TYR A 208 -6.81 -36.95 7.64
C TYR A 208 -5.32 -36.80 7.94
N ARG A 209 -4.55 -37.89 7.84
CA ARG A 209 -3.17 -37.97 8.35
C ARG A 209 -2.19 -38.38 7.26
N CYS A 210 -1.01 -37.77 7.26
CA CYS A 210 0.09 -38.12 6.37
C CYS A 210 0.92 -39.25 6.99
N VAL A 211 0.77 -40.47 6.46
CA VAL A 211 1.43 -41.67 7.02
C VAL A 211 2.79 -41.96 6.36
N ASP A 212 3.00 -41.47 5.14
CA ASP A 212 4.30 -41.55 4.46
C ASP A 212 4.56 -40.23 3.69
N PRO A 213 5.30 -39.28 4.30
CA PRO A 213 5.63 -38.02 3.66
C PRO A 213 6.45 -38.18 2.37
N SER A 214 7.31 -39.20 2.28
CA SER A 214 8.16 -39.43 1.11
C SER A 214 7.35 -39.84 -0.12
N ARG A 215 6.27 -40.58 0.09
CA ARG A 215 5.32 -41.00 -0.95
C ARG A 215 4.11 -40.09 -1.06
N GLN A 216 3.99 -39.10 -0.17
CA GLN A 216 2.79 -38.27 0.01
C GLN A 216 1.54 -39.14 0.16
N MET A 217 1.61 -40.14 1.04
CA MET A 217 0.49 -41.03 1.34
C MET A 217 -0.30 -40.48 2.52
N PHE A 218 -1.61 -40.34 2.32
CA PHE A 218 -2.53 -39.91 3.37
C PHE A 218 -3.56 -41.00 3.67
N GLU A 219 -4.05 -41.03 4.90
CA GLU A 219 -5.08 -41.95 5.37
C GLU A 219 -6.20 -41.20 6.10
N PHE A 220 -7.45 -41.61 5.85
CA PHE A 220 -8.65 -41.11 6.53
C PHE A 220 -9.72 -42.21 6.56
N GLU A 221 -10.70 -42.08 7.45
CA GLU A 221 -11.86 -42.98 7.51
C GLU A 221 -13.01 -42.41 6.68
N ASP A 222 -13.58 -43.22 5.78
CA ASP A 222 -14.72 -42.84 4.95
C ASP A 222 -16.07 -43.03 5.65
N GLU A 223 -17.18 -42.83 4.93
CA GLU A 223 -18.56 -42.96 5.43
C GLU A 223 -18.94 -44.39 5.86
N ASN A 224 -18.16 -45.40 5.47
CA ASN A 224 -18.35 -46.79 5.87
C ASN A 224 -17.44 -47.19 7.04
N GLY A 225 -16.57 -46.27 7.50
CA GLY A 225 -15.58 -46.53 8.55
C GLY A 225 -14.36 -47.28 8.03
N GLU A 226 -14.18 -47.37 6.70
CA GLU A 226 -13.02 -48.01 6.10
C GLU A 226 -11.84 -47.03 6.01
N THR A 227 -10.63 -47.51 6.30
CA THR A 227 -9.42 -46.70 6.11
C THR A 227 -9.11 -46.57 4.63
N VAL A 228 -9.25 -45.35 4.13
CA VAL A 228 -8.99 -44.98 2.75
C VAL A 228 -7.61 -44.35 2.63
N ARG A 229 -6.81 -44.89 1.70
CA ARG A 229 -5.55 -44.28 1.26
C ARG A 229 -5.78 -43.26 0.15
N ASP A 230 -5.17 -42.10 0.29
CA ASP A 230 -5.16 -41.02 -0.69
C ASP A 230 -3.71 -40.67 -1.08
N MET A 231 -3.31 -41.12 -2.27
CA MET A 231 -1.97 -40.84 -2.78
C MET A 231 -1.91 -39.42 -3.32
N LYS A 232 -0.90 -38.66 -2.88
CA LYS A 232 -0.66 -37.26 -3.30
C LYS A 232 -1.85 -36.33 -3.06
N ALA A 233 -2.72 -36.67 -2.10
CA ALA A 233 -3.95 -35.93 -1.77
C ALA A 233 -4.92 -35.77 -2.96
N GLU A 234 -4.95 -36.76 -3.87
CA GLU A 234 -5.78 -36.71 -5.08
C GLU A 234 -7.28 -36.66 -4.75
N LYS A 235 -7.77 -37.47 -3.81
CA LYS A 235 -9.19 -37.48 -3.41
C LYS A 235 -9.57 -36.17 -2.73
N LEU A 236 -8.72 -35.65 -1.85
CA LEU A 236 -8.92 -34.35 -1.21
C LEU A 236 -9.01 -33.23 -2.25
N ILE A 237 -8.05 -33.17 -3.18
CA ILE A 237 -8.02 -32.12 -4.22
C ILE A 237 -9.23 -32.23 -5.15
N GLN A 238 -9.60 -33.43 -5.59
CA GLN A 238 -10.80 -33.61 -6.41
C GLN A 238 -12.06 -33.16 -5.68
N SER A 239 -12.16 -33.39 -4.38
CA SER A 239 -13.30 -32.94 -3.57
C SER A 239 -13.34 -31.41 -3.47
N LEU A 240 -12.20 -30.75 -3.27
CA LEU A 240 -12.09 -29.29 -3.29
C LEU A 240 -12.47 -28.69 -4.66
N LEU A 241 -12.02 -29.32 -5.76
CA LEU A 241 -12.36 -28.86 -7.11
C LEU A 241 -13.86 -29.02 -7.41
N LYS A 242 -14.47 -30.14 -7.02
CA LYS A 242 -15.93 -30.36 -7.12
C LYS A 242 -16.72 -29.38 -6.24
N GLY A 243 -16.16 -29.02 -5.08
CA GLY A 243 -16.69 -27.98 -4.19
C GLY A 243 -16.48 -26.55 -4.70
N GLU A 244 -15.96 -26.37 -5.92
CA GLU A 244 -15.77 -25.07 -6.59
C GLU A 244 -14.76 -24.15 -5.89
N VAL A 245 -13.74 -24.72 -5.21
CA VAL A 245 -12.72 -23.96 -4.46
C VAL A 245 -12.09 -22.83 -5.27
N ILE A 246 -11.76 -23.06 -6.55
CA ILE A 246 -11.14 -22.04 -7.40
C ILE A 246 -12.12 -20.88 -7.65
N ARG A 247 -13.39 -21.18 -7.98
CA ARG A 247 -14.39 -20.14 -8.27
C ARG A 247 -14.67 -19.32 -7.02
N ILE A 248 -14.97 -19.97 -5.89
CA ILE A 248 -15.29 -19.31 -4.63
C ILE A 248 -14.09 -18.47 -4.16
N GLY A 249 -12.88 -19.03 -4.19
CA GLY A 249 -11.68 -18.30 -3.80
C GLY A 249 -11.40 -17.07 -4.67
N LEU A 250 -11.57 -17.17 -5.99
CA LEU A 250 -11.38 -16.01 -6.87
C LEU A 250 -12.47 -14.95 -6.68
N GLU A 251 -13.70 -15.34 -6.36
CA GLU A 251 -14.77 -14.40 -5.98
C GLU A 251 -14.42 -13.66 -4.69
N GLU A 252 -13.95 -14.38 -3.65
CA GLU A 252 -13.50 -13.76 -2.40
C GLU A 252 -12.30 -12.83 -2.62
N ALA A 253 -11.29 -13.27 -3.39
CA ALA A 253 -10.17 -12.43 -3.76
C ALA A 253 -10.61 -11.15 -4.50
N GLY A 254 -11.62 -11.25 -5.37
CA GLY A 254 -12.21 -10.11 -6.05
C GLY A 254 -12.79 -9.07 -5.07
N LYS A 255 -13.43 -9.50 -3.98
CA LYS A 255 -13.91 -8.60 -2.92
C LYS A 255 -12.76 -7.94 -2.17
N GLY A 256 -11.68 -8.67 -1.91
CA GLY A 256 -10.48 -8.13 -1.27
C GLY A 256 -9.66 -7.19 -2.16
N TRP A 257 -9.80 -7.33 -3.48
CA TRP A 257 -8.99 -6.63 -4.47
C TRP A 257 -9.62 -5.32 -4.94
N ASN A 258 -10.91 -5.34 -5.29
CA ASN A 258 -11.58 -4.24 -5.96
C ASN A 258 -11.96 -3.15 -4.97
N THR A 259 -11.19 -2.07 -4.97
CA THR A 259 -11.52 -0.84 -4.25
C THR A 259 -11.74 0.31 -5.22
N ASP A 260 -12.29 1.43 -4.73
CA ASP A 260 -12.42 2.66 -5.50
C ASP A 260 -11.06 3.32 -5.83
N ASP A 261 -9.96 2.85 -5.21
CA ASP A 261 -8.60 3.34 -5.45
C ASP A 261 -7.88 2.47 -6.49
N ASN A 262 -7.79 2.98 -7.71
CA ASN A 262 -7.17 2.29 -8.83
C ASN A 262 -5.64 2.09 -8.66
N GLU A 263 -4.96 2.98 -7.93
CA GLU A 263 -3.53 2.86 -7.63
C GLU A 263 -3.29 1.73 -6.62
N LEU A 264 -4.16 1.62 -5.60
CA LEU A 264 -4.11 0.53 -4.64
C LEU A 264 -4.41 -0.82 -5.29
N ASN A 265 -5.39 -0.88 -6.19
CA ASN A 265 -5.71 -2.10 -6.93
C ASN A 265 -4.51 -2.56 -7.78
N THR A 266 -3.80 -1.62 -8.41
CA THR A 266 -2.58 -1.91 -9.20
C THR A 266 -1.46 -2.45 -8.31
N LYS A 267 -1.20 -1.83 -7.16
CA LYS A 267 -0.17 -2.31 -6.21
C LYS A 267 -0.51 -3.68 -5.63
N ARG A 268 -1.78 -3.93 -5.30
CA ARG A 268 -2.25 -5.26 -4.85
C ARG A 268 -2.04 -6.31 -5.94
N ALA A 269 -2.23 -5.93 -7.21
CA ALA A 269 -1.94 -6.79 -8.34
C ALA A 269 -0.49 -7.22 -8.44
N GLU A 270 0.42 -6.28 -8.30
CA GLU A 270 1.85 -6.56 -8.33
C GLU A 270 2.27 -7.51 -7.19
N VAL A 271 1.71 -7.33 -5.99
CA VAL A 271 2.08 -8.14 -4.81
C VAL A 271 1.47 -9.54 -4.85
N PHE A 272 0.18 -9.66 -5.14
CA PHE A 272 -0.55 -10.92 -4.92
C PHE A 272 -0.77 -11.75 -6.18
N SER A 273 -0.61 -11.20 -7.38
CA SER A 273 -0.89 -11.92 -8.65
C SER A 273 -0.21 -13.28 -8.73
N THR A 274 1.06 -13.39 -8.32
CA THR A 274 1.79 -14.66 -8.30
C THR A 274 1.12 -15.71 -7.42
N LYS A 275 0.69 -15.33 -6.21
CA LYS A 275 0.06 -16.25 -5.25
C LYS A 275 -1.37 -16.60 -5.61
N VAL A 276 -2.13 -15.64 -6.14
CA VAL A 276 -3.46 -15.88 -6.67
C VAL A 276 -3.40 -16.81 -7.90
N ASN A 277 -2.41 -16.63 -8.78
CA ASN A 277 -2.18 -17.53 -9.90
C ASN A 277 -1.76 -18.92 -9.43
N GLU A 278 -0.90 -19.01 -8.41
CA GLU A 278 -0.54 -20.29 -7.78
C GLU A 278 -1.79 -21.00 -7.26
N TYR A 279 -2.68 -20.29 -6.57
CA TYR A 279 -3.97 -20.80 -6.08
C TYR A 279 -4.88 -21.27 -7.23
N ALA A 280 -5.08 -20.44 -8.25
CA ALA A 280 -5.95 -20.74 -9.38
C ALA A 280 -5.48 -21.96 -10.19
N ASN A 281 -4.18 -22.26 -10.16
CA ASN A 281 -3.58 -23.40 -10.83
C ASN A 281 -3.55 -24.68 -9.97
N LEU A 282 -4.31 -24.75 -8.87
CA LEU A 282 -4.37 -25.93 -8.00
C LEU A 282 -4.65 -27.24 -8.77
N ASN A 283 -5.49 -27.19 -9.81
CA ASN A 283 -5.83 -28.34 -10.64
C ASN A 283 -4.67 -28.81 -11.55
N ARG A 284 -3.73 -27.93 -11.90
CA ARG A 284 -2.61 -28.20 -12.80
C ARG A 284 -1.33 -28.52 -12.05
N ASN A 285 -1.09 -27.80 -10.95
CA ASN A 285 0.06 -28.02 -10.08
C ASN A 285 -0.37 -27.78 -8.64
N ASN A 286 -0.39 -28.83 -7.83
CA ASN A 286 -0.77 -28.79 -6.41
C ASN A 286 0.43 -29.06 -5.49
N THR A 287 1.66 -28.85 -5.98
CA THR A 287 2.87 -29.26 -5.24
C THR A 287 3.05 -28.53 -3.93
N VAL A 288 2.75 -27.23 -3.90
CA VAL A 288 2.84 -26.44 -2.69
C VAL A 288 1.73 -26.85 -1.71
N PHE A 289 0.51 -27.03 -2.21
CA PHE A 289 -0.62 -27.51 -1.40
C PHE A 289 -0.30 -28.84 -0.72
N ARG A 290 0.02 -29.88 -1.49
CA ARG A 290 0.26 -31.24 -0.96
C ARG A 290 1.44 -31.27 0.02
N SER A 291 2.53 -30.55 -0.29
CA SER A 291 3.69 -30.48 0.60
C SER A 291 3.33 -29.82 1.93
N LYS A 292 2.50 -28.78 1.89
CA LYS A 292 2.06 -28.09 3.11
C LYS A 292 1.08 -28.93 3.91
N VAL A 293 0.09 -29.57 3.26
CA VAL A 293 -0.82 -30.51 3.92
C VAL A 293 -0.04 -31.66 4.57
N SER A 294 0.92 -32.27 3.87
CA SER A 294 1.81 -33.29 4.46
C SER A 294 2.49 -32.78 5.74
N SER A 295 3.06 -31.57 5.72
CA SER A 295 3.75 -31.03 6.90
C SER A 295 2.82 -30.73 8.09
N LEU A 296 1.54 -30.46 7.84
CA LEU A 296 0.55 -30.10 8.85
C LEU A 296 -0.22 -31.31 9.39
N THR A 297 -0.10 -32.46 8.72
CA THR A 297 -0.88 -33.67 9.03
C THR A 297 -0.02 -34.90 9.28
N ALA A 298 1.31 -34.75 9.29
CA ALA A 298 2.29 -35.77 9.65
C ALA A 298 2.33 -36.05 11.15
#